data_AF-A0A916LZC9-F1
#
_entry.id   AF-A0A916LZC9-F1
#
_cell.length_a   1.000
_cell.length_b   1.000
_cell.length_c   1.000
_cell.angle_alpha   90.00
_cell.angle_beta   90.00
_cell.angle_gamma   90.00
#
_symmetry.space_group_name_H-M   'P 1'
#
loop_
_entity.id
_entity.type
_entity.pdbx_description
1 polymer ?
#
loop_
_entity_poly.entity_id
_entity_poly.type
_entity_poly.pdbx_seq_one_letter_code
_entity_poly.pdbx_strand_id
1 'polypeptide(L)'
;MSPQRVGIGFALLSAALFGASTPIAKRLLASVDPWVLAGILYLGAGVGLAIVDRLRRLMRLPGVEAPLRRPDFPRLAIAIAFGGILAPVLLMFGLARSDAAGASLLLNVEGLATMAIAWIAFRENVDRRLVAGALAIVSGGVVLGWGGEVSTQGGALLIVGACLCWGIDNNVTRGLAAADPVRIATIKGLVAGTVNLALGLWSGAPMPDADAIGATAAVGFLGYGVSLVLFVLGLRHLGTARTAAYFSLAPFVGALVAIVLLGEPVTARLLLAGALMGAGLWLHLAERHDHEHAHDASDHEHRHRHDEHHRHDHGAEVPAGEAHSHRHRHAPIVHRHSHYPDLHHRHRHGRTL
;
A
#
# COMPACT_ATOMS: atom_id res chain seq x y z
N MET A 1 18.85 -16.87 11.32
CA MET A 1 18.49 -16.63 9.89
C MET A 1 19.22 -15.39 9.42
N SER A 2 19.65 -15.30 8.15
CA SER A 2 20.25 -14.06 7.65
C SER A 2 19.21 -12.92 7.66
N PRO A 3 19.60 -11.66 7.90
CA PRO A 3 18.68 -10.51 7.91
C PRO A 3 17.83 -10.41 6.63
N GLN A 4 18.41 -10.80 5.49
CA GLN A 4 17.71 -10.86 4.21
C GLN A 4 16.58 -11.90 4.18
N ARG A 5 16.78 -13.12 4.75
CA ARG A 5 15.72 -14.13 4.80
C ARG A 5 14.54 -13.69 5.69
N VAL A 6 14.84 -12.98 6.78
CA VAL A 6 13.81 -12.39 7.66
C VAL A 6 13.01 -11.34 6.90
N GLY A 7 13.68 -10.43 6.19
CA GLY A 7 13.01 -9.44 5.36
C GLY A 7 12.10 -10.02 4.28
N ILE A 8 12.53 -11.10 3.60
CA ILE A 8 11.72 -11.81 2.61
C ILE A 8 10.48 -12.41 3.28
N GLY A 9 10.65 -13.04 4.45
CA GLY A 9 9.54 -13.58 5.22
C GLY A 9 8.49 -12.52 5.57
N PHE A 10 8.92 -11.34 6.01
CA PHE A 10 8.00 -10.23 6.30
C PHE A 10 7.26 -9.74 5.06
N ALA A 11 7.96 -9.53 3.95
CA ALA A 11 7.34 -9.04 2.72
C ALA A 11 6.33 -10.04 2.13
N LEU A 12 6.66 -11.34 2.14
CA LEU A 12 5.75 -12.39 1.68
C LEU A 12 4.55 -12.59 2.61
N LEU A 13 4.75 -12.56 3.93
CA LEU A 13 3.64 -12.68 4.89
C LEU A 13 2.71 -11.47 4.79
N SER A 14 3.27 -10.26 4.62
CA SER A 14 2.51 -9.05 4.32
C SER A 14 1.65 -9.24 3.06
N ALA A 15 2.25 -9.69 1.96
CA ALA A 15 1.55 -9.96 0.71
C ALA A 15 0.41 -10.98 0.90
N ALA A 16 0.67 -12.04 1.67
CA ALA A 16 -0.32 -13.09 1.92
C ALA A 16 -1.50 -12.60 2.78
N LEU A 17 -1.24 -11.84 3.85
CA LEU A 17 -2.29 -11.28 4.71
C LEU A 17 -3.15 -10.26 3.96
N PHE A 18 -2.52 -9.36 3.19
CA PHE A 18 -3.26 -8.39 2.38
C PHE A 18 -4.03 -9.10 1.27
N GLY A 19 -3.39 -10.00 0.53
CA GLY A 19 -4.02 -10.75 -0.56
C GLY A 19 -5.22 -11.58 -0.10
N ALA A 20 -5.12 -12.28 1.03
CA ALA A 20 -6.22 -13.06 1.59
C ALA A 20 -7.41 -12.20 2.05
N SER A 21 -7.23 -10.90 2.31
CA SER A 21 -8.29 -10.03 2.80
C SER A 21 -9.46 -9.89 1.82
N THR A 22 -9.19 -9.82 0.50
CA THR A 22 -10.21 -9.65 -0.54
C THR A 22 -11.20 -10.84 -0.60
N PRO A 23 -10.77 -12.11 -0.75
CA PRO A 23 -11.71 -13.24 -0.75
C PRO A 23 -12.42 -13.44 0.59
N ILE A 24 -11.77 -13.14 1.72
CA ILE A 24 -12.45 -13.22 3.02
C ILE A 24 -13.51 -12.12 3.13
N ALA A 25 -13.21 -10.90 2.68
CA ALA A 25 -14.18 -9.81 2.60
C ALA A 25 -15.35 -10.15 1.67
N LYS A 26 -15.09 -10.82 0.53
CA LYS A 26 -16.15 -11.29 -0.39
C LYS A 26 -17.15 -12.20 0.33
N ARG A 27 -16.67 -13.10 1.18
CA ARG A 27 -17.55 -13.96 1.99
C ARG A 27 -18.38 -13.16 2.99
N LEU A 28 -17.77 -12.16 3.64
CA LEU A 28 -18.46 -11.30 4.61
C LEU A 28 -19.52 -10.39 3.96
N LEU A 29 -19.32 -10.00 2.69
CA LEU A 29 -20.31 -9.25 1.90
C LEU A 29 -21.62 -10.02 1.67
N ALA A 30 -21.67 -11.33 1.94
CA ALA A 30 -22.91 -12.10 1.87
C ALA A 30 -23.92 -11.72 2.98
N SER A 31 -23.44 -11.16 4.10
CA SER A 31 -24.27 -10.83 5.28
C SER A 31 -24.03 -9.43 5.83
N VAL A 32 -23.06 -8.68 5.29
CA VAL A 32 -22.70 -7.33 5.74
C VAL A 32 -22.81 -6.36 4.59
N ASP A 33 -23.46 -5.22 4.84
CA ASP A 33 -23.53 -4.12 3.86
C ASP A 33 -22.13 -3.66 3.42
N PRO A 34 -21.89 -3.43 2.11
CA PRO A 34 -20.56 -3.06 1.61
C PRO A 34 -19.94 -1.82 2.26
N TRP A 35 -20.74 -0.80 2.58
CA TRP A 35 -20.23 0.44 3.18
C TRP A 35 -19.88 0.21 4.65
N VAL A 36 -20.74 -0.49 5.39
CA VAL A 36 -20.49 -0.88 6.78
C VAL A 36 -19.25 -1.78 6.88
N LEU A 37 -19.10 -2.74 5.96
CA LEU A 37 -17.93 -3.63 5.90
C LEU A 37 -16.65 -2.81 5.70
N ALA A 38 -16.64 -1.84 4.76
CA ALA A 38 -15.51 -0.94 4.56
C ALA A 38 -15.14 -0.16 5.83
N GLY A 39 -16.15 0.33 6.56
CA GLY A 39 -15.96 1.02 7.84
C GLY A 39 -15.32 0.13 8.91
N ILE A 40 -15.86 -1.09 9.11
CA ILE A 40 -15.35 -2.01 10.14
C ILE A 40 -13.95 -2.52 9.79
N LEU A 41 -13.63 -2.77 8.51
CA LEU A 41 -12.27 -3.15 8.09
C LEU A 41 -11.23 -2.10 8.52
N TYR A 42 -11.48 -0.83 8.20
CA TYR A 42 -10.54 0.25 8.53
C TYR A 42 -10.51 0.57 10.03
N LEU A 43 -11.66 0.47 10.70
CA LEU A 43 -11.72 0.65 12.15
C LEU A 43 -10.96 -0.47 12.86
N GLY A 44 -11.10 -1.72 12.42
CA GLY A 44 -10.34 -2.86 12.92
C GLY A 44 -8.83 -2.69 12.75
N ALA A 45 -8.39 -2.19 11.59
CA ALA A 45 -7.00 -1.82 11.35
C ALA A 45 -6.52 -0.73 12.32
N GLY A 46 -7.27 0.38 12.43
CA GLY A 46 -6.92 1.51 13.30
C GLY A 46 -6.89 1.15 14.78
N VAL A 47 -7.93 0.49 15.29
CA VAL A 47 -8.02 0.05 16.69
C VAL A 47 -6.95 -0.98 17.00
N GLY A 48 -6.76 -1.99 16.15
CA GLY A 48 -5.76 -3.02 16.37
C GLY A 48 -4.34 -2.46 16.40
N LEU A 49 -3.99 -1.54 15.48
CA LEU A 49 -2.69 -0.86 15.51
C LEU A 49 -2.53 0.05 16.74
N ALA A 50 -3.59 0.76 17.16
CA ALA A 50 -3.56 1.57 18.38
C ALA A 50 -3.33 0.72 19.64
N ILE A 51 -3.93 -0.47 19.71
CA ILE A 51 -3.70 -1.44 20.80
C ILE A 51 -2.24 -1.89 20.79
N VAL A 52 -1.71 -2.29 19.63
CA VAL A 52 -0.31 -2.71 19.50
C VAL A 52 0.64 -1.59 19.94
N ASP A 53 0.41 -0.36 19.49
CA ASP A 53 1.23 0.79 19.87
C ASP A 53 1.17 1.08 21.38
N ARG A 54 -0.02 0.99 21.99
CA ARG A 54 -0.18 1.13 23.44
C ARG A 54 0.57 0.04 24.19
N LEU A 55 0.47 -1.22 23.76
CA LEU A 55 1.20 -2.33 24.37
C LEU A 55 2.72 -2.15 24.26
N ARG A 56 3.23 -1.69 23.11
CA ARG A 56 4.67 -1.40 22.93
C ARG A 56 5.15 -0.31 23.90
N ARG A 57 4.36 0.74 24.12
CA ARG A 57 4.65 1.80 25.08
C ARG A 57 4.63 1.30 26.54
N LEU A 58 3.67 0.45 26.90
CA LEU A 58 3.62 -0.19 28.22
C LEU A 58 4.83 -1.09 28.48
N MET A 59 5.34 -1.76 27.45
CA MET A 59 6.58 -2.55 27.49
C MET A 59 7.86 -1.70 27.41
N ARG A 60 7.75 -0.37 27.40
CA ARG A 60 8.87 0.59 27.32
C ARG A 60 9.81 0.35 26.14
N LEU A 61 9.27 -0.13 25.01
CA LEU A 61 10.06 -0.27 23.79
C LEU A 61 10.35 1.13 23.20
N PRO A 62 11.60 1.43 22.80
CA PRO A 62 11.97 2.74 22.28
C PRO A 62 11.24 3.05 20.97
N GLY A 63 10.71 4.27 20.87
CA GLY A 63 10.18 4.84 19.64
C GLY A 63 11.32 5.40 18.81
N VAL A 64 11.52 4.85 17.60
CA VAL A 64 12.66 5.19 16.74
C VAL A 64 12.23 5.99 15.50
N GLU A 65 10.93 6.21 15.33
CA GLU A 65 10.36 6.86 14.15
C GLU A 65 10.00 8.32 14.45
N ALA A 66 10.10 9.19 13.44
CA ALA A 66 9.79 10.60 13.61
C ALA A 66 8.28 10.83 13.80
N PRO A 67 7.88 11.79 14.65
CA PRO A 67 6.48 12.10 14.88
C PRO A 67 5.87 12.90 13.71
N LEU A 68 4.56 12.74 13.51
CA LEU A 68 3.77 13.62 12.62
C LEU A 68 3.78 15.06 13.12
N ARG A 69 4.01 16.01 12.21
CA ARG A 69 4.05 17.45 12.49
C ARG A 69 2.84 18.16 11.91
N ARG A 70 2.56 19.38 12.38
CA ARG A 70 1.44 20.20 11.89
C ARG A 70 1.36 20.34 10.35
N PRO A 71 2.49 20.52 9.63
CA PRO A 71 2.47 20.62 8.16
C PRO A 71 2.09 19.31 7.44
N ASP A 72 2.06 18.18 8.13
CA ASP A 72 1.74 16.86 7.56
C ASP A 72 0.23 16.63 7.47
N PHE A 73 -0.57 17.30 8.32
CA PHE A 73 -2.01 17.08 8.42
C PHE A 73 -2.80 17.34 7.14
N PRO A 74 -2.51 18.36 6.31
CA PRO A 74 -3.21 18.52 5.04
C PRO A 74 -3.01 17.33 4.09
N ARG A 75 -1.78 16.78 4.02
CA ARG A 75 -1.49 15.58 3.22
C ARG A 75 -2.18 14.36 3.82
N LEU A 76 -2.13 14.22 5.14
CA LEU A 76 -2.82 13.15 5.84
C LEU A 76 -4.34 13.19 5.60
N ALA A 77 -4.95 14.37 5.57
CA ALA A 77 -6.38 14.52 5.31
C ALA A 77 -6.76 14.04 3.89
N ILE A 78 -5.95 14.36 2.87
CA ILE A 78 -6.17 13.87 1.51
C ILE A 78 -5.98 12.35 1.44
N ALA A 79 -4.94 11.82 2.08
CA ALA A 79 -4.69 10.39 2.20
C ALA A 79 -5.85 9.64 2.88
N ILE A 80 -6.46 10.24 3.92
CA ILE A 80 -7.66 9.70 4.59
C ILE A 80 -8.87 9.76 3.66
N ALA A 81 -9.10 10.88 2.99
CA ALA A 81 -10.28 11.05 2.13
C ALA A 81 -10.29 10.06 0.96
N PHE A 82 -9.17 9.96 0.23
CA PHE A 82 -9.09 9.08 -0.94
C PHE A 82 -8.80 7.64 -0.56
N GLY A 83 -7.72 7.37 0.19
CA GLY A 83 -7.31 6.00 0.48
C GLY A 83 -7.99 5.36 1.69
N GLY A 84 -8.48 6.18 2.62
CA GLY A 84 -9.19 5.72 3.81
C GLY A 84 -10.70 5.60 3.61
N ILE A 85 -11.33 6.63 3.05
CA ILE A 85 -12.79 6.74 2.98
C ILE A 85 -13.29 6.21 1.64
N LEU A 86 -12.88 6.84 0.53
CA LEU A 86 -13.44 6.56 -0.79
C LEU A 86 -13.00 5.20 -1.35
N ALA A 87 -11.70 4.89 -1.30
CA ALA A 87 -11.15 3.66 -1.86
C ALA A 87 -11.80 2.36 -1.31
N PRO A 88 -11.88 2.13 0.01
CA PRO A 88 -12.47 0.88 0.50
C PRO A 88 -13.98 0.79 0.25
N VAL A 89 -14.70 1.91 0.22
CA VAL A 89 -16.13 1.91 -0.15
C VAL A 89 -16.30 1.48 -1.60
N LEU A 90 -15.53 2.07 -2.52
CA LEU A 90 -15.52 1.67 -3.93
C LEU A 90 -15.11 0.20 -4.08
N LEU A 91 -14.07 -0.26 -3.37
CA LEU A 91 -13.66 -1.66 -3.41
C LEU A 91 -14.77 -2.58 -2.92
N MET A 92 -15.41 -2.31 -1.78
CA MET A 92 -16.44 -3.20 -1.24
C MET A 92 -17.68 -3.25 -2.13
N PHE A 93 -18.14 -2.11 -2.67
CA PHE A 93 -19.23 -2.12 -3.64
C PHE A 93 -18.86 -2.78 -4.97
N GLY A 94 -17.60 -2.66 -5.39
CA GLY A 94 -17.09 -3.34 -6.57
C GLY A 94 -17.01 -4.85 -6.37
N LEU A 95 -16.44 -5.29 -5.25
CA LEU A 95 -16.31 -6.68 -4.84
C LEU A 95 -17.67 -7.34 -4.64
N ALA A 96 -18.68 -6.62 -4.13
CA ALA A 96 -20.05 -7.13 -4.03
C ALA A 96 -20.63 -7.53 -5.40
N ARG A 97 -20.17 -6.88 -6.48
CA ARG A 97 -20.63 -7.06 -7.87
C ARG A 97 -19.65 -7.85 -8.74
N SER A 98 -18.60 -8.44 -8.17
CA SER A 98 -17.57 -9.15 -8.92
C SER A 98 -17.09 -10.41 -8.20
N ASP A 99 -16.51 -11.34 -8.93
CA ASP A 99 -15.85 -12.51 -8.34
C ASP A 99 -14.58 -12.07 -7.58
N ALA A 100 -14.26 -12.74 -6.47
CA ALA A 100 -13.12 -12.36 -5.64
C ALA A 100 -11.78 -12.58 -6.35
N ALA A 101 -11.65 -13.61 -7.19
CA ALA A 101 -10.42 -13.87 -7.93
C ALA A 101 -10.15 -12.76 -8.96
N GLY A 102 -11.17 -12.38 -9.73
CA GLY A 102 -11.09 -11.27 -10.68
C GLY A 102 -10.83 -9.93 -9.97
N ALA A 103 -11.55 -9.66 -8.88
CA ALA A 103 -11.35 -8.45 -8.09
C ALA A 103 -9.94 -8.36 -7.50
N SER A 104 -9.41 -9.48 -6.99
CA SER A 104 -8.04 -9.54 -6.45
C SER A 104 -7.02 -9.21 -7.54
N LEU A 105 -7.14 -9.79 -8.74
CA LEU A 105 -6.24 -9.48 -9.85
C LEU A 105 -6.35 -8.02 -10.31
N LEU A 106 -7.55 -7.43 -10.33
CA LEU A 106 -7.76 -6.02 -10.67
C LEU A 106 -7.02 -5.06 -9.73
N LEU A 107 -6.71 -5.46 -8.49
CA LEU A 107 -5.90 -4.64 -7.59
C LEU A 107 -4.46 -4.41 -8.10
N ASN A 108 -3.96 -5.19 -9.08
CA ASN A 108 -2.71 -4.87 -9.78
C ASN A 108 -2.73 -3.50 -10.47
N VAL A 109 -3.92 -2.95 -10.75
CA VAL A 109 -4.08 -1.61 -11.35
C VAL A 109 -3.67 -0.49 -10.39
N GLU A 110 -3.66 -0.73 -9.07
CA GLU A 110 -3.23 0.28 -8.09
C GLU A 110 -1.79 0.75 -8.33
N GLY A 111 -0.87 -0.19 -8.60
CA GLY A 111 0.51 0.14 -8.90
C GLY A 111 0.63 1.02 -10.15
N LEU A 112 -0.16 0.73 -11.18
CA LEU A 112 -0.24 1.56 -12.38
C LEU A 112 -0.80 2.95 -12.09
N ALA A 113 -1.89 3.04 -11.31
CA ALA A 113 -2.48 4.31 -10.93
C ALA A 113 -1.49 5.17 -10.16
N THR A 114 -0.80 4.59 -9.19
CA THR A 114 0.26 5.25 -8.42
C THR A 114 1.34 5.81 -9.35
N MET A 115 1.84 4.98 -10.26
CA MET A 115 2.89 5.35 -11.20
C MET A 115 2.44 6.41 -12.21
N ALA A 116 1.23 6.29 -12.77
CA ALA A 116 0.68 7.25 -13.71
C ALA A 116 0.47 8.63 -13.06
N ILE A 117 -0.04 8.68 -11.84
CA ILE A 117 -0.20 9.93 -11.08
C ILE A 117 1.16 10.56 -10.80
N ALA A 118 2.15 9.75 -10.39
CA ALA A 118 3.52 10.23 -10.19
C ALA A 118 4.09 10.81 -11.49
N TRP A 119 3.94 10.10 -12.60
CA TRP A 119 4.40 10.55 -13.90
C TRP A 119 3.78 11.89 -14.33
N ILE A 120 2.46 12.03 -14.22
CA ILE A 120 1.74 13.26 -14.60
C ILE A 120 2.16 14.43 -13.71
N ALA A 121 2.29 14.21 -12.40
CA ALA A 121 2.60 15.25 -11.43
C ALA A 121 4.09 15.68 -11.47
N PHE A 122 5.01 14.75 -11.67
CA PHE A 122 6.46 14.98 -11.56
C PHE A 122 7.19 15.02 -12.92
N ARG A 123 6.50 14.68 -14.02
CA ARG A 123 7.03 14.67 -15.40
C ARG A 123 8.32 13.86 -15.58
N GLU A 124 8.38 12.70 -14.93
CA GLU A 124 9.50 11.77 -15.09
C GLU A 124 9.48 11.13 -16.50
N ASN A 125 10.62 10.67 -17.01
CA ASN A 125 10.65 9.96 -18.29
C ASN A 125 10.24 8.51 -18.10
N VAL A 126 9.31 8.02 -18.92
CA VAL A 126 8.81 6.63 -18.85
C VAL A 126 9.54 5.80 -19.89
N ASP A 127 10.21 4.73 -19.44
CA ASP A 127 10.81 3.76 -20.36
C ASP A 127 9.74 2.98 -21.13
N ARG A 128 10.03 2.60 -22.38
CA ARG A 128 9.17 1.75 -23.23
C ARG A 128 8.77 0.46 -22.53
N ARG A 129 9.65 -0.09 -21.69
CA ARG A 129 9.37 -1.31 -20.93
C ARG A 129 8.31 -1.11 -19.85
N LEU A 130 8.32 0.05 -19.18
CA LEU A 130 7.32 0.41 -18.19
C LEU A 130 5.94 0.59 -18.86
N VAL A 131 5.91 1.22 -20.04
CA VAL A 131 4.69 1.33 -20.87
C VAL A 131 4.17 -0.06 -21.28
N ALA A 132 5.04 -0.94 -21.77
CA ALA A 132 4.65 -2.30 -22.16
C ALA A 132 4.06 -3.08 -20.98
N GLY A 133 4.67 -2.95 -19.80
CA GLY A 133 4.13 -3.54 -18.57
C GLY A 133 2.75 -2.98 -18.21
N ALA A 134 2.56 -1.66 -18.34
CA ALA A 134 1.30 -1.00 -18.02
C ALA A 134 0.18 -1.45 -18.97
N LEU A 135 0.48 -1.52 -20.27
CA LEU A 135 -0.43 -2.05 -21.28
C LEU A 135 -0.82 -3.50 -20.97
N ALA A 136 0.13 -4.35 -20.58
CA ALA A 136 -0.17 -5.74 -20.24
C ALA A 136 -1.12 -5.87 -19.04
N ILE A 137 -0.91 -5.10 -17.97
CA ILE A 137 -1.83 -5.09 -16.81
C ILE A 137 -3.21 -4.56 -17.20
N VAL A 138 -3.29 -3.48 -17.99
CA VAL A 138 -4.56 -2.93 -18.49
C VAL A 138 -5.29 -3.95 -19.36
N SER A 139 -4.59 -4.63 -20.28
CA SER A 139 -5.17 -5.70 -21.11
C SER A 139 -5.73 -6.83 -20.25
N GLY A 140 -5.03 -7.25 -19.19
CA GLY A 140 -5.56 -8.22 -18.24
C GLY A 140 -6.86 -7.76 -17.55
N GLY A 141 -6.91 -6.48 -17.13
CA GLY A 141 -8.13 -5.88 -16.57
C GLY A 141 -9.29 -5.83 -17.57
N VAL A 142 -9.03 -5.48 -18.83
CA VAL A 142 -10.04 -5.52 -19.90
C VAL A 142 -10.53 -6.94 -20.12
N VAL A 143 -9.64 -7.94 -20.15
CA VAL A 143 -10.02 -9.36 -20.29
C VAL A 143 -10.96 -9.80 -19.17
N LEU A 144 -10.74 -9.36 -17.93
CA LEU A 144 -11.63 -9.67 -16.81
C LEU A 144 -13.02 -9.01 -16.95
N GLY A 145 -13.09 -7.76 -17.41
CA GLY A 145 -14.35 -7.04 -17.60
C GLY A 145 -15.10 -7.38 -18.89
N TRP A 146 -14.43 -7.96 -19.89
CA TRP A 146 -15.00 -8.18 -21.22
C TRP A 146 -16.01 -9.33 -21.25
N GLY A 147 -17.22 -9.09 -21.78
CA GLY A 147 -18.24 -10.12 -21.93
C GLY A 147 -18.76 -10.71 -20.61
N GLY A 148 -18.62 -9.97 -19.50
CA GLY A 148 -19.39 -10.20 -18.28
C GLY A 148 -20.72 -9.43 -18.31
N GLU A 149 -21.63 -9.78 -17.39
CA GLU A 149 -22.87 -9.04 -17.21
C GLU A 149 -22.61 -7.57 -16.83
N VAL A 150 -23.56 -6.66 -17.10
CA VAL A 150 -23.44 -5.22 -16.78
C VAL A 150 -23.07 -4.99 -15.29
N SER A 151 -23.61 -5.82 -14.39
CA SER A 151 -23.28 -5.77 -12.95
C SER A 151 -21.78 -6.00 -12.71
N THR A 152 -21.19 -7.01 -13.36
CA THR A 152 -19.77 -7.34 -13.25
C THR A 152 -18.86 -6.25 -13.84
N GLN A 153 -19.29 -5.62 -14.93
CA GLN A 153 -18.57 -4.48 -15.52
C GLN A 153 -18.58 -3.26 -14.60
N GLY A 154 -19.73 -2.96 -13.99
CA GLY A 154 -19.85 -1.91 -12.96
C GLY A 154 -18.96 -2.19 -11.75
N GLY A 155 -18.89 -3.46 -11.32
CA GLY A 155 -18.00 -3.90 -10.24
C GLY A 155 -16.52 -3.65 -10.55
N ALA A 156 -16.06 -4.02 -11.75
CA ALA A 156 -14.69 -3.80 -12.18
C ALA A 156 -14.33 -2.30 -12.23
N LEU A 157 -15.23 -1.44 -12.71
CA LEU A 157 -15.01 0.01 -12.73
C LEU A 157 -14.88 0.61 -11.33
N LEU A 158 -15.68 0.14 -10.37
CA LEU A 158 -15.57 0.56 -8.97
C LEU A 158 -14.21 0.15 -8.37
N ILE A 159 -13.73 -1.07 -8.67
CA ILE A 159 -12.41 -1.55 -8.21
C ILE A 159 -11.28 -0.73 -8.83
N VAL A 160 -11.36 -0.41 -10.12
CA VAL A 160 -10.40 0.50 -10.78
C VAL A 160 -10.46 1.89 -10.15
N GLY A 161 -11.66 2.39 -9.83
CA GLY A 161 -11.84 3.64 -9.08
C GLY A 161 -11.19 3.61 -7.70
N ALA A 162 -11.28 2.48 -6.98
CA ALA A 162 -10.58 2.28 -5.72
C ALA A 162 -9.05 2.32 -5.91
N CYS A 163 -8.53 1.65 -6.94
CA CYS A 163 -7.11 1.66 -7.31
C CYS A 163 -6.61 3.09 -7.63
N LEU A 164 -7.41 3.91 -8.31
CA LEU A 164 -7.09 5.33 -8.56
C LEU A 164 -7.04 6.13 -7.26
N CYS A 165 -8.00 5.92 -6.35
CA CYS A 165 -8.02 6.58 -5.04
C CYS A 165 -6.80 6.20 -4.19
N TRP A 166 -6.42 4.92 -4.17
CA TRP A 166 -5.17 4.50 -3.54
C TRP A 166 -3.93 5.02 -4.26
N GLY A 167 -3.96 5.17 -5.58
CA GLY A 167 -2.90 5.84 -6.33
C GLY A 167 -2.66 7.28 -5.87
N ILE A 168 -3.73 8.03 -5.60
CA ILE A 168 -3.65 9.38 -5.01
C ILE A 168 -3.08 9.31 -3.59
N ASP A 169 -3.61 8.42 -2.76
CA ASP A 169 -3.15 8.20 -1.39
C ASP A 169 -1.64 7.89 -1.33
N ASN A 170 -1.18 6.94 -2.14
CA ASN A 170 0.23 6.53 -2.21
C ASN A 170 1.14 7.70 -2.61
N ASN A 171 0.72 8.53 -3.56
CA ASN A 171 1.49 9.71 -3.97
C ASN A 171 1.53 10.80 -2.90
N VAL A 172 0.44 11.01 -2.17
CA VAL A 172 0.36 12.01 -1.10
C VAL A 172 1.13 11.55 0.14
N THR A 173 1.00 10.27 0.51
CA THR A 173 1.72 9.66 1.65
C THR A 173 3.20 9.48 1.39
N ARG A 174 3.66 9.45 0.12
CA ARG A 174 5.09 9.59 -0.20
C ARG A 174 5.68 10.84 0.46
N GLY A 175 4.94 11.96 0.50
CA GLY A 175 5.34 13.19 1.19
C GLY A 175 5.39 13.11 2.71
N LEU A 176 4.97 11.98 3.30
CA LEU A 176 4.93 11.69 4.73
C LEU A 176 5.93 10.59 5.12
N ALA A 177 6.78 10.12 4.21
CA ALA A 177 7.60 8.92 4.41
C ALA A 177 8.62 9.02 5.58
N ALA A 178 8.94 10.25 6.01
CA ALA A 178 9.78 10.49 7.17
C ALA A 178 9.07 10.21 8.51
N ALA A 179 7.74 10.35 8.55
CA ALA A 179 6.94 10.14 9.75
C ALA A 179 6.59 8.66 9.95
N ASP A 180 6.26 8.29 11.19
CA ASP A 180 5.92 6.91 11.56
C ASP A 180 4.75 6.35 10.72
N PRO A 181 4.98 5.35 9.85
CA PRO A 181 3.95 4.77 8.99
C PRO A 181 2.86 4.06 9.78
N VAL A 182 3.17 3.48 10.96
CA VAL A 182 2.18 2.81 11.82
C VAL A 182 1.22 3.83 12.40
N ARG A 183 1.73 5.00 12.79
CA ARG A 183 0.90 6.10 13.31
C ARG A 183 0.01 6.70 12.22
N ILE A 184 0.55 6.89 11.01
CA ILE A 184 -0.23 7.33 9.84
C ILE A 184 -1.39 6.36 9.60
N ALA A 185 -1.12 5.06 9.53
CA ALA A 185 -2.14 4.04 9.30
C ALA A 185 -3.15 3.93 10.44
N THR A 186 -2.71 4.08 11.69
CA THR A 186 -3.60 4.12 12.86
C THR A 186 -4.61 5.26 12.74
N ILE A 187 -4.14 6.49 12.46
CA ILE A 187 -5.03 7.65 12.30
C ILE A 187 -5.94 7.46 11.09
N LYS A 188 -5.40 6.99 9.96
CA LYS A 188 -6.19 6.70 8.76
C LYS A 188 -7.30 5.70 9.02
N GLY A 189 -6.97 4.59 9.66
CA GLY A 189 -7.94 3.54 10.01
C GLY A 189 -9.03 4.04 10.97
N LEU A 190 -8.64 4.74 12.04
CA LEU A 190 -9.60 5.25 13.02
C LEU A 190 -10.55 6.29 12.42
N VAL A 191 -10.02 7.29 11.71
CA VAL A 191 -10.85 8.35 11.12
C VAL A 191 -11.72 7.78 10.02
N ALA A 192 -11.14 7.06 9.06
CA ALA A 192 -11.90 6.55 7.94
C ALA A 192 -12.90 5.47 8.33
N GLY A 193 -12.52 4.57 9.24
CA GLY A 193 -13.40 3.53 9.75
C GLY A 193 -14.60 4.10 10.48
N THR A 194 -14.38 5.12 11.32
CA THR A 194 -15.47 5.81 12.03
C THR A 194 -16.39 6.54 11.06
N VAL A 195 -15.83 7.28 10.09
CA VAL A 195 -16.62 8.03 9.09
C VAL A 195 -17.44 7.07 8.22
N ASN A 196 -16.84 6.02 7.67
CA ASN A 196 -17.56 5.08 6.82
C ASN A 196 -18.60 4.27 7.58
N LEU A 197 -18.31 3.85 8.82
CA LEU A 197 -19.31 3.16 9.65
C LEU A 197 -20.50 4.09 9.94
N ALA A 198 -20.24 5.35 10.32
CA ALA A 198 -21.29 6.32 10.58
C ALA A 198 -22.13 6.61 9.33
N LEU A 199 -21.51 6.81 8.17
CA LEU A 199 -22.21 7.05 6.90
C LEU A 199 -23.02 5.84 6.44
N GLY A 200 -22.46 4.63 6.56
CA GLY A 200 -23.17 3.38 6.27
C GLY A 200 -24.43 3.24 7.12
N LEU A 201 -24.32 3.38 8.44
CA LEU A 201 -25.46 3.33 9.35
C LEU A 201 -26.48 4.46 9.10
N TRP A 202 -26.00 5.67 8.83
CA TRP A 202 -26.86 6.82 8.50
C TRP A 202 -27.63 6.62 7.19
N SER A 203 -27.07 5.89 6.23
CA SER A 203 -27.73 5.51 4.98
C SER A 203 -28.80 4.42 5.15
N GLY A 204 -29.01 3.92 6.36
CA GLY A 204 -30.01 2.89 6.69
C GLY A 204 -29.48 1.46 6.63
N ALA A 205 -28.16 1.25 6.46
CA ALA A 205 -27.59 -0.09 6.53
C ALA A 205 -27.73 -0.65 7.96
N PRO A 206 -28.11 -1.93 8.12
CA PRO A 206 -28.25 -2.53 9.43
C PRO A 206 -26.89 -2.73 10.10
N MET A 207 -26.87 -2.66 11.43
CA MET A 207 -25.70 -3.08 12.19
C MET A 207 -25.54 -4.61 12.05
N PRO A 208 -24.35 -5.12 11.70
CA PRO A 208 -24.14 -6.56 11.60
C PRO A 208 -24.13 -7.22 12.97
N ASP A 209 -24.30 -8.54 13.00
CA ASP A 209 -24.15 -9.32 14.22
C ASP A 209 -22.71 -9.24 14.76
N ALA A 210 -22.55 -9.46 16.07
CA ALA A 210 -21.26 -9.35 16.77
C ALA A 210 -20.16 -10.21 16.14
N ASP A 211 -20.51 -11.41 15.66
CA ASP A 211 -19.57 -12.31 14.99
C ASP A 211 -19.05 -11.74 13.67
N ALA A 212 -19.95 -11.13 12.87
CA ALA A 212 -19.59 -10.49 11.62
C ALA A 212 -18.72 -9.23 11.85
N ILE A 213 -19.02 -8.46 12.90
CA ILE A 213 -18.19 -7.32 13.33
C ILE A 213 -16.79 -7.82 13.73
N GLY A 214 -16.70 -8.84 14.58
CA GLY A 214 -15.45 -9.42 15.04
C GLY A 214 -14.60 -9.98 13.89
N ALA A 215 -15.21 -10.75 13.00
CA ALA A 215 -14.54 -11.31 11.82
C ALA A 215 -14.03 -10.20 10.88
N THR A 216 -14.87 -9.21 10.58
CA THR A 216 -14.48 -8.08 9.72
C THR A 216 -13.37 -7.26 10.35
N ALA A 217 -13.46 -6.96 11.65
CA ALA A 217 -12.42 -6.22 12.36
C ALA A 217 -11.09 -6.99 12.39
N ALA A 218 -11.13 -8.32 12.54
CA ALA A 218 -9.96 -9.18 12.47
C ALA A 218 -9.32 -9.17 11.07
N VAL A 219 -10.12 -9.24 10.00
CA VAL A 219 -9.63 -9.09 8.62
C VAL A 219 -9.00 -7.72 8.41
N GLY A 220 -9.64 -6.67 8.91
CA GLY A 220 -9.12 -5.30 8.92
C GLY A 220 -7.75 -5.21 9.61
N PHE A 221 -7.68 -5.71 10.84
CA PHE A 221 -6.45 -5.72 11.63
C PHE A 221 -5.33 -6.51 10.97
N LEU A 222 -5.58 -7.74 10.52
CA LEU A 222 -4.55 -8.60 9.95
C LEU A 222 -4.15 -8.18 8.54
N GLY A 223 -5.14 -7.96 7.67
CA GLY A 223 -4.97 -7.69 6.25
C GLY A 223 -4.46 -6.28 5.94
N TYR A 224 -4.90 -5.26 6.69
CA TYR A 224 -4.52 -3.87 6.46
C TYR A 224 -3.53 -3.37 7.52
N GLY A 225 -3.70 -3.75 8.79
CA GLY A 225 -2.85 -3.32 9.89
C GLY A 225 -1.53 -4.08 9.98
N VAL A 226 -1.57 -5.36 10.36
CA VAL A 226 -0.39 -6.22 10.54
C VAL A 226 0.38 -6.36 9.23
N SER A 227 -0.33 -6.54 8.11
CA SER A 227 0.29 -6.55 6.79
C SER A 227 1.16 -5.32 6.54
N LEU A 228 0.68 -4.11 6.85
CA LEU A 228 1.46 -2.89 6.68
C LEU A 228 2.69 -2.87 7.60
N VAL A 229 2.54 -3.28 8.86
CA VAL A 229 3.68 -3.34 9.79
C VAL A 229 4.76 -4.28 9.23
N LEU A 230 4.37 -5.45 8.73
CA LEU A 230 5.28 -6.40 8.11
C LEU A 230 5.90 -5.84 6.83
N PHE A 231 5.15 -5.12 6.00
CA PHE A 231 5.67 -4.43 4.82
C PHE A 231 6.77 -3.43 5.22
N VAL A 232 6.50 -2.58 6.20
CA VAL A 232 7.45 -1.60 6.74
C VAL A 232 8.70 -2.28 7.32
N LEU A 233 8.54 -3.40 8.01
CA LEU A 233 9.68 -4.20 8.47
C LEU A 233 10.46 -4.81 7.30
N GLY A 234 9.78 -5.26 6.24
CA GLY A 234 10.39 -5.74 5.00
C GLY A 234 11.25 -4.66 4.34
N LEU A 235 10.72 -3.43 4.22
CA LEU A 235 11.45 -2.28 3.67
C LEU A 235 12.79 -2.06 4.38
N ARG A 236 12.81 -2.22 5.71
CA ARG A 236 14.02 -2.03 6.53
C ARG A 236 15.08 -3.10 6.32
N HIS A 237 14.70 -4.30 5.89
CA HIS A 237 15.62 -5.43 5.70
C HIS A 237 16.05 -5.60 4.24
N LEU A 238 15.19 -5.24 3.29
CA LEU A 238 15.39 -5.52 1.86
C LEU A 238 15.53 -4.26 0.98
N GLY A 239 15.10 -3.10 1.49
CA GLY A 239 14.92 -1.88 0.72
C GLY A 239 13.60 -1.86 -0.07
N THR A 240 13.27 -0.69 -0.62
CA THR A 240 11.99 -0.38 -1.25
C THR A 240 11.67 -1.30 -2.43
N ALA A 241 12.57 -1.38 -3.42
CA ALA A 241 12.32 -2.11 -4.65
C ALA A 241 12.05 -3.61 -4.42
N ARG A 242 12.86 -4.27 -3.58
CA ARG A 242 12.70 -5.71 -3.29
C ARG A 242 11.45 -6.01 -2.48
N THR A 243 11.14 -5.17 -1.48
CA THR A 243 9.94 -5.37 -0.67
C THR A 243 8.68 -5.17 -1.49
N ALA A 244 8.64 -4.13 -2.33
CA ALA A 244 7.54 -3.88 -3.25
C ALA A 244 7.35 -5.04 -4.25
N ALA A 245 8.45 -5.61 -4.76
CA ALA A 245 8.40 -6.80 -5.63
C ALA A 245 7.71 -7.99 -4.94
N TYR A 246 8.08 -8.31 -3.70
CA TYR A 246 7.41 -9.39 -2.98
C TYR A 246 5.95 -9.05 -2.62
N PHE A 247 5.67 -7.81 -2.24
CA PHE A 247 4.32 -7.37 -1.89
C PHE A 247 3.36 -7.38 -3.08
N SER A 248 3.86 -7.10 -4.29
CA SER A 248 3.07 -7.15 -5.53
C SER A 248 2.54 -8.55 -5.90
N LEU A 249 2.94 -9.59 -5.16
CA LEU A 249 2.31 -10.91 -5.25
C LEU A 249 0.92 -10.95 -4.59
N ALA A 250 0.56 -9.98 -3.75
CA ALA A 250 -0.69 -9.99 -2.98
C ALA A 250 -1.96 -10.16 -3.82
N PRO A 251 -2.16 -9.44 -4.95
CA PRO A 251 -3.26 -9.69 -5.89
C PRO A 251 -3.39 -11.15 -6.35
N PHE A 252 -2.25 -11.80 -6.63
CA PHE A 252 -2.22 -13.19 -7.08
C PHE A 252 -2.50 -14.17 -5.94
N VAL A 253 -2.00 -13.87 -4.73
CA VAL A 253 -2.36 -14.63 -3.53
C VAL A 253 -3.85 -14.53 -3.25
N GLY A 254 -4.44 -13.33 -3.37
CA GLY A 254 -5.89 -13.14 -3.22
C GLY A 254 -6.70 -13.95 -4.23
N ALA A 255 -6.26 -13.99 -5.49
CA ALA A 255 -6.90 -14.81 -6.51
C ALA A 255 -6.78 -16.31 -6.21
N LEU A 256 -5.62 -16.79 -5.77
CA LEU A 256 -5.43 -18.17 -5.37
C LEU A 256 -6.29 -18.54 -4.15
N VAL A 257 -6.34 -17.68 -3.15
CA VAL A 257 -7.17 -17.88 -1.96
C VAL A 257 -8.65 -17.87 -2.34
N ALA A 258 -9.10 -17.02 -3.28
CA ALA A 258 -10.47 -17.04 -3.78
C ALA A 258 -10.82 -18.40 -4.42
N ILE A 259 -9.96 -18.92 -5.29
CA ILE A 259 -10.15 -20.23 -5.93
C ILE A 259 -10.25 -21.35 -4.88
N VAL A 260 -9.32 -21.38 -3.92
CA VAL A 260 -9.23 -22.47 -2.93
C VAL A 260 -10.32 -22.37 -1.85
N LEU A 261 -10.57 -21.16 -1.32
CA LEU A 261 -11.45 -20.94 -0.17
C LEU A 261 -12.92 -20.79 -0.57
N LEU A 262 -13.19 -20.14 -1.71
CA LEU A 262 -14.56 -19.88 -2.17
C LEU A 262 -15.00 -20.84 -3.28
N GLY A 263 -14.09 -21.68 -3.80
CA GLY A 263 -14.39 -22.61 -4.88
C GLY A 263 -14.67 -21.92 -6.21
N GLU A 264 -14.16 -20.71 -6.42
CA GLU A 264 -14.36 -19.97 -7.67
C GLU A 264 -13.73 -20.71 -8.88
N PRO A 265 -14.42 -20.76 -10.03
CA PRO A 265 -13.97 -21.56 -11.17
C PRO A 265 -12.70 -20.98 -11.81
N VAL A 266 -11.76 -21.86 -12.14
CA VAL A 266 -10.56 -21.50 -12.92
C VAL A 266 -10.93 -21.43 -14.40
N THR A 267 -11.30 -20.25 -14.86
CA THR A 267 -11.68 -20.02 -16.27
C THR A 267 -10.47 -19.67 -17.14
N ALA A 268 -10.55 -19.92 -18.45
CA ALA A 268 -9.54 -19.48 -19.41
C ALA A 268 -9.35 -17.95 -19.39
N ARG A 269 -10.43 -17.20 -19.14
CA ARG A 269 -10.40 -15.73 -18.98
C ARG A 269 -9.56 -15.32 -17.78
N LEU A 270 -9.76 -15.96 -16.63
CA LEU A 270 -9.01 -15.70 -15.40
C LEU A 270 -7.52 -16.01 -15.59
N LEU A 271 -7.20 -17.15 -16.22
CA LEU A 271 -5.82 -17.56 -16.50
C LEU A 271 -5.12 -16.58 -17.45
N LEU A 272 -5.78 -16.17 -18.54
CA LEU A 272 -5.24 -15.20 -19.48
C LEU A 272 -5.00 -13.84 -18.81
N ALA A 273 -5.97 -13.34 -18.02
CA ALA A 273 -5.81 -12.10 -17.29
C ALA A 273 -4.67 -12.16 -16.27
N GLY A 274 -4.59 -13.25 -15.49
CA GLY A 274 -3.51 -13.49 -14.55
C GLY A 274 -2.14 -13.54 -15.23
N ALA A 275 -2.04 -14.21 -16.38
CA ALA A 275 -0.79 -14.25 -17.16
C ALA A 275 -0.37 -12.87 -17.67
N LEU A 276 -1.31 -12.10 -18.23
CA LEU A 276 -1.05 -10.74 -18.72
C LEU A 276 -0.61 -9.79 -17.59
N MET A 277 -1.32 -9.80 -16.46
CA MET A 277 -0.99 -8.97 -15.30
C MET A 277 0.33 -9.39 -14.66
N GLY A 278 0.60 -10.69 -14.57
CA GLY A 278 1.87 -11.22 -14.07
C GLY A 278 3.06 -10.83 -14.95
N ALA A 279 2.90 -10.93 -16.27
CA ALA A 279 3.90 -10.46 -17.23
C ALA A 279 4.13 -8.95 -17.13
N GLY A 280 3.04 -8.17 -17.01
CA GLY A 280 3.13 -6.72 -16.86
C GLY A 280 3.83 -6.30 -15.58
N LEU A 281 3.52 -6.95 -14.45
CA LEU A 281 4.20 -6.72 -13.19
C LEU A 281 5.68 -7.10 -13.27
N TRP A 282 6.01 -8.25 -13.88
CA TRP A 282 7.40 -8.66 -14.09
C TRP A 282 8.19 -7.62 -14.90
N LEU A 283 7.58 -7.02 -15.94
CA LEU A 283 8.22 -5.97 -16.73
C LEU A 283 8.54 -4.73 -15.90
N HIS A 284 7.64 -4.30 -14.99
CA HIS A 284 7.90 -3.19 -14.08
C HIS A 284 9.01 -3.51 -13.09
N LEU A 285 9.00 -4.70 -12.51
CA LEU A 285 9.94 -5.09 -11.45
C LEU A 285 11.35 -5.37 -11.96
N ALA A 286 11.48 -5.82 -13.20
CA ALA A 286 12.78 -6.14 -13.77
C ALA A 286 13.43 -4.91 -14.45
N GLU A 287 12.82 -3.74 -14.38
CA GLU A 287 13.41 -2.45 -14.78
C GLU A 287 14.51 -2.01 -13.82
N ARG A 288 15.62 -1.47 -14.35
CA ARG A 288 16.78 -1.05 -13.55
C ARG A 288 17.04 0.43 -13.77
N HIS A 289 16.55 1.25 -12.86
CA HIS A 289 16.90 2.68 -12.82
C HIS A 289 18.26 2.87 -12.14
N ASP A 290 19.35 2.59 -12.87
CA ASP A 290 20.71 2.88 -12.43
C ASP A 290 21.27 4.07 -13.20
N HIS A 291 21.22 5.25 -12.59
CA HIS A 291 21.80 6.47 -13.13
C HIS A 291 22.40 7.34 -12.03
N GLU A 292 23.43 8.08 -12.40
CA GLU A 292 24.05 9.09 -11.53
C GLU A 292 23.05 10.21 -11.28
N HIS A 293 22.94 10.61 -10.02
CA HIS A 293 22.00 11.64 -9.63
C HIS A 293 22.53 12.49 -8.48
N ALA A 294 22.13 13.76 -8.51
CA ALA A 294 22.49 14.77 -7.52
C ALA A 294 21.35 14.97 -6.53
N HIS A 295 21.66 14.91 -5.24
CA HIS A 295 20.78 15.32 -4.15
C HIS A 295 21.11 16.77 -3.78
N ASP A 296 20.11 17.65 -3.79
CA ASP A 296 20.26 19.01 -3.25
C ASP A 296 20.37 18.98 -1.72
N ALA A 297 20.92 20.06 -1.14
CA ALA A 297 20.98 20.19 0.31
C ALA A 297 19.57 20.13 0.90
N SER A 298 19.34 19.19 1.81
CA SER A 298 18.03 18.97 2.44
C SER A 298 18.17 18.95 3.96
N ASP A 299 17.29 19.70 4.63
CA ASP A 299 17.12 19.66 6.09
C ASP A 299 15.88 18.81 6.37
N HIS A 300 16.09 17.64 6.98
CA HIS A 300 15.03 16.70 7.25
C HIS A 300 15.31 15.87 8.51
N GLU A 301 14.29 15.15 8.96
CA GLU A 301 14.37 14.27 10.12
C GLU A 301 13.81 12.92 9.70
N HIS A 302 14.66 11.92 9.65
CA HIS A 302 14.30 10.53 9.43
C HIS A 302 15.13 9.65 10.35
N ARG A 303 14.66 8.43 10.55
CA ARG A 303 15.43 7.40 11.23
C ARG A 303 16.66 7.04 10.39
N HIS A 304 17.83 7.07 11.00
CA HIS A 304 19.08 6.68 10.36
C HIS A 304 20.03 5.98 11.34
N ARG A 305 21.11 5.42 10.80
CA ARG A 305 22.32 4.99 11.51
C ARG A 305 23.51 5.70 10.87
N HIS A 306 24.57 5.92 11.63
CA HIS A 306 25.78 6.52 11.07
C HIS A 306 26.39 5.59 10.02
N ASP A 307 26.44 6.08 8.79
CA ASP A 307 27.11 5.48 7.66
C ASP A 307 27.85 6.58 6.88
N GLU A 308 28.29 6.29 5.67
CA GLU A 308 28.99 7.26 4.84
C GLU A 308 28.13 8.49 4.49
N HIS A 309 26.80 8.35 4.46
CA HIS A 309 25.84 9.40 4.12
C HIS A 309 25.33 10.17 5.36
N HIS A 310 25.42 9.60 6.55
CA HIS A 310 24.91 10.17 7.80
C HIS A 310 26.06 10.46 8.79
N ARG A 311 27.06 11.25 8.35
CA ARG A 311 28.10 11.80 9.23
C ARG A 311 27.71 13.21 9.66
N HIS A 312 27.16 13.34 10.86
CA HIS A 312 26.91 14.62 11.51
C HIS A 312 27.19 14.51 13.01
N ASP A 313 27.49 15.64 13.63
CA ASP A 313 27.89 15.70 15.03
C ASP A 313 26.67 15.74 15.95
N HIS A 314 26.78 15.10 17.12
CA HIS A 314 25.71 15.03 18.11
C HIS A 314 25.92 16.04 19.24
N GLY A 315 24.83 16.61 19.74
CA GLY A 315 24.78 17.00 21.15
C GLY A 315 24.74 15.72 22.00
N ALA A 316 25.59 15.63 23.02
CA ALA A 316 25.89 14.41 23.77
C ALA A 316 24.64 13.65 24.29
N GLU A 317 24.14 12.63 23.58
CA GLU A 317 23.17 11.67 24.12
C GLU A 317 22.85 10.40 23.27
N VAL A 318 23.50 10.17 22.12
CA VAL A 318 23.19 8.99 21.27
C VAL A 318 24.33 7.96 21.31
N PRO A 319 24.09 6.71 21.80
CA PRO A 319 25.07 5.63 21.76
C PRO A 319 25.51 5.29 20.33
N ALA A 320 26.83 5.11 20.14
CA ALA A 320 27.40 4.80 18.83
C ALA A 320 26.84 3.49 18.25
N GLY A 321 26.30 3.54 17.03
CA GLY A 321 25.80 2.37 16.29
C GLY A 321 24.30 2.09 16.44
N GLU A 322 23.58 2.82 17.30
CA GLU A 322 22.13 2.69 17.43
C GLU A 322 21.36 3.52 16.38
N ALA A 323 20.22 3.00 15.95
CA ALA A 323 19.34 3.74 15.04
C ALA A 323 18.55 4.78 15.83
N HIS A 324 18.47 5.99 15.30
CA HIS A 324 17.83 7.13 15.97
C HIS A 324 17.27 8.10 14.92
N SER A 325 16.49 9.09 15.36
CA SER A 325 15.91 10.12 14.49
C SER A 325 16.03 11.49 15.15
N HIS A 326 16.58 12.45 14.42
CA HIS A 326 16.60 13.86 14.79
C HIS A 326 16.79 14.69 13.53
N ARG A 327 16.54 15.99 13.64
CA ARG A 327 16.70 16.92 12.53
C ARG A 327 18.17 17.12 12.19
N HIS A 328 18.53 16.87 10.95
CA HIS A 328 19.89 17.03 10.44
C HIS A 328 19.88 17.51 8.98
N ARG A 329 21.02 18.00 8.52
CA ARG A 329 21.18 18.57 7.17
C ARG A 329 22.17 17.73 6.36
N HIS A 330 21.73 17.26 5.20
CA HIS A 330 22.64 16.67 4.22
C HIS A 330 23.23 17.76 3.32
N ALA A 331 24.54 17.67 3.09
CA ALA A 331 25.21 18.44 2.05
C ALA A 331 24.87 17.85 0.66
N PRO A 332 24.98 18.63 -0.42
CA PRO A 332 24.77 18.11 -1.76
C PRO A 332 25.72 16.94 -2.05
N ILE A 333 25.18 15.83 -2.55
CA ILE A 333 25.94 14.62 -2.90
C ILE A 333 25.53 14.15 -4.29
N VAL A 334 26.52 13.77 -5.09
CA VAL A 334 26.33 13.06 -6.36
C VAL A 334 26.76 11.63 -6.15
N HIS A 335 25.87 10.68 -6.46
CA HIS A 335 26.23 9.27 -6.44
C HIS A 335 25.44 8.49 -7.50
N ARG A 336 25.86 7.25 -7.72
CA ARG A 336 25.20 6.31 -8.63
C ARG A 336 24.76 5.08 -7.86
N HIS A 337 23.46 4.84 -7.83
CA HIS A 337 22.90 3.56 -7.41
C HIS A 337 21.52 3.35 -8.02
N SER A 338 21.10 2.08 -8.05
CA SER A 338 19.73 1.74 -8.41
C SER A 338 18.76 2.33 -7.38
N HIS A 339 17.77 3.08 -7.85
CA HIS A 339 16.71 3.62 -7.00
C HIS A 339 15.34 3.50 -7.66
N TYR A 340 14.28 3.63 -6.85
CA TYR A 340 12.91 3.84 -7.32
C TYR A 340 12.57 5.31 -7.06
N PRO A 341 11.65 5.96 -7.82
CA PRO A 341 11.29 7.35 -7.55
C PRO A 341 10.76 7.51 -6.12
N ASP A 342 11.54 8.15 -5.24
CA ASP A 342 11.18 8.43 -3.85
C ASP A 342 11.44 9.91 -3.46
N LEU A 343 11.14 10.30 -2.22
CA LEU A 343 11.30 11.70 -1.78
C LEU A 343 12.71 12.26 -1.95
N HIS A 344 13.73 11.41 -1.84
CA HIS A 344 15.13 11.77 -1.93
C HIS A 344 15.58 11.76 -3.41
N HIS A 345 14.98 10.92 -4.25
CA HIS A 345 15.30 10.82 -5.67
C HIS A 345 14.41 11.70 -6.57
N ARG A 346 14.49 13.03 -6.41
CA ARG A 346 13.91 14.00 -7.36
C ARG A 346 14.99 14.53 -8.30
N HIS A 347 14.96 14.16 -9.58
CA HIS A 347 15.98 14.61 -10.53
C HIS A 347 15.33 15.22 -11.78
N ARG A 348 15.89 16.34 -12.27
CA ARG A 348 15.67 16.81 -13.64
C ARG A 348 16.62 16.04 -14.55
N HIS A 349 16.09 15.23 -15.46
CA HIS A 349 16.93 14.69 -16.54
C HIS A 349 17.45 15.86 -17.38
N GLY A 350 18.78 16.04 -17.39
CA GLY A 350 19.43 16.91 -18.37
C GLY A 350 19.06 16.41 -19.76
N ARG A 351 18.50 17.30 -20.59
CA ARG A 351 18.37 17.04 -22.03
C ARG A 351 19.78 16.82 -22.56
N THR A 352 20.16 15.59 -22.86
CA THR A 352 21.21 15.33 -23.83
C THR A 352 20.70 15.86 -25.17
N LEU A 353 21.40 16.89 -25.68
CA LEU A 353 21.20 17.51 -26.97
C LEU A 353 21.32 16.50 -28.11
#